data_AF-A0A251Q0N4-F1
#
_entry.id   AF-A0A251Q0N4-F1
#
_cell.length_a   1.000
_cell.length_b   1.000
_cell.length_c   1.000
_cell.angle_alpha   90.00
_cell.angle_beta   90.00
_cell.angle_gamma   90.00
#
_symmetry.space_group_name_H-M   'P 1'
#
loop_
_entity.id
_entity.type
_entity.pdbx_description
1 polymer ?
#
loop_
_entity_poly.entity_id
_entity_poly.type
_entity_poly.pdbx_seq_one_letter_code
_entity_poly.pdbx_strand_id
1 'polypeptide(L)'
;METKRTTAAAVQIQQHPAIATAWWLINRLVNCLEYPKTWLEETRGMLMIVATMISTTTFQAAVNPPGGVWQCNNTNSSARGTTYCTQNNICLAGTSVAGSAFPNEFLLFVTFNTISFLASLSVNLLLVGGFPLRNRVIMWLLSMAMCLTLTSMVLTFLQAFSLVVPNTDILVSSRVRSRISALLVWIALLLTIASIHTIRFIIWLSRKLWGRFKHTIPKSLRKVVDNLVDSSRARHRINKF
;
A
#
# COMPACT_ATOMS: atom_id res chain seq x y z
N MET A 1 -5.80 -18.40 -55.40
CA MET A 1 -4.57 -18.30 -54.58
C MET A 1 -4.79 -17.59 -53.23
N GLU A 2 -5.84 -16.75 -53.09
CA GLU A 2 -6.32 -16.17 -51.82
C GLU A 2 -6.55 -17.19 -50.69
N THR A 3 -7.20 -18.31 -51.01
CA THR A 3 -7.64 -19.35 -50.05
C THR A 3 -6.49 -20.12 -49.40
N LYS A 4 -5.31 -20.18 -50.05
CA LYS A 4 -4.08 -20.77 -49.46
C LYS A 4 -3.40 -19.83 -48.45
N ARG A 5 -3.54 -18.51 -48.61
CA ARG A 5 -2.98 -17.53 -47.66
C ARG A 5 -3.81 -17.39 -46.40
N THR A 6 -5.14 -17.50 -46.51
CA THR A 6 -6.05 -17.51 -45.35
C THR A 6 -5.95 -18.79 -44.54
N THR A 7 -5.75 -19.94 -45.19
CA THR A 7 -5.49 -21.22 -44.50
C THR A 7 -4.09 -21.27 -43.89
N ALA A 8 -3.05 -20.72 -44.53
CA ALA A 8 -1.72 -20.60 -43.92
C ALA A 8 -1.69 -19.66 -42.69
N ALA A 9 -2.46 -18.57 -42.72
CA ALA A 9 -2.63 -17.68 -41.57
C ALA A 9 -3.44 -18.35 -40.44
N ALA A 10 -4.48 -19.13 -40.77
CA ALA A 10 -5.23 -19.93 -39.79
C ALA A 10 -4.36 -21.04 -39.16
N VAL A 11 -3.46 -21.66 -39.94
CA VAL A 11 -2.50 -22.67 -39.47
C VAL A 11 -1.42 -22.05 -38.56
N GLN A 12 -0.97 -20.82 -38.84
CA GLN A 12 -0.03 -20.10 -37.97
C GLN A 12 -0.66 -19.66 -36.63
N ILE A 13 -1.95 -19.35 -36.61
CA ILE A 13 -2.71 -19.06 -35.37
C ILE A 13 -2.87 -20.34 -34.52
N GLN A 14 -2.98 -21.50 -35.17
CA GLN A 14 -3.04 -22.81 -34.50
C GLN A 14 -1.71 -23.21 -33.84
N GLN A 15 -0.61 -22.54 -34.17
CA GLN A 15 0.73 -22.94 -33.73
C GLN A 15 1.05 -22.48 -32.29
N HIS A 16 0.32 -21.49 -31.75
CA HIS A 16 0.43 -21.09 -30.34
C HIS A 16 -0.91 -20.60 -29.74
N PRO A 17 -1.89 -21.49 -29.53
CA PRO A 17 -3.17 -21.14 -28.89
C PRO A 17 -2.98 -20.51 -27.50
N ALA A 18 -1.91 -20.90 -26.79
CA ALA A 18 -1.52 -20.33 -25.50
C ALA A 18 -1.14 -18.84 -25.55
N ILE A 19 -0.56 -18.37 -26.66
CA ILE A 19 -0.16 -16.96 -26.81
C ILE A 19 -1.39 -16.10 -27.07
N ALA A 20 -2.34 -16.58 -27.88
CA ALA A 20 -3.59 -15.86 -28.17
C ALA A 20 -4.49 -15.77 -26.94
N THR A 21 -4.60 -16.85 -26.15
CA THR A 21 -5.38 -16.85 -24.90
C THR A 21 -4.71 -15.98 -23.83
N ALA A 22 -3.38 -16.03 -23.69
CA ALA A 22 -2.64 -15.16 -22.79
C ALA A 22 -2.79 -13.68 -23.16
N TRP A 23 -2.71 -13.33 -24.45
CA TRP A 23 -2.86 -11.95 -24.90
C TRP A 23 -4.29 -11.42 -24.70
N TRP A 24 -5.30 -12.26 -24.94
CA TRP A 24 -6.69 -11.92 -24.65
C TRP A 24 -6.94 -11.72 -23.16
N LEU A 25 -6.39 -12.59 -22.30
CA LEU A 25 -6.46 -12.46 -20.84
C LEU A 25 -5.79 -11.16 -20.37
N ILE A 26 -4.61 -10.84 -20.88
CA ILE A 26 -3.90 -9.59 -20.56
C ILE A 26 -4.74 -8.39 -20.98
N ASN A 27 -5.33 -8.38 -22.17
CA ASN A 27 -6.10 -7.24 -22.65
C ASN A 27 -7.41 -7.06 -21.85
N ARG A 28 -8.07 -8.18 -21.48
CA ARG A 28 -9.25 -8.18 -20.63
C ARG A 28 -8.92 -7.67 -19.21
N LEU A 29 -7.81 -8.14 -18.63
CA LEU A 29 -7.31 -7.67 -17.33
C LEU A 29 -7.00 -6.16 -17.37
N VAL A 30 -6.36 -5.68 -18.43
CA VAL A 30 -6.03 -4.24 -18.54
C VAL A 30 -7.28 -3.38 -18.65
N ASN A 31 -8.26 -3.79 -19.46
CA ASN A 31 -9.52 -3.04 -19.57
C ASN A 31 -10.31 -3.04 -18.25
N CYS A 32 -10.33 -4.16 -17.51
CA CYS A 32 -10.91 -4.21 -16.15
C CYS A 32 -10.15 -3.33 -15.14
N LEU A 33 -8.87 -3.05 -15.41
CA LEU A 33 -8.00 -2.28 -14.52
C LEU A 33 -7.86 -0.80 -14.93
N GLU A 34 -8.50 -0.35 -16.01
CA GLU A 34 -8.43 1.02 -16.52
C GLU A 34 -9.45 1.91 -15.80
N TYR A 35 -8.96 2.77 -14.89
CA TYR A 35 -9.80 3.68 -14.12
C TYR A 35 -10.28 4.87 -14.98
N PRO A 36 -11.58 5.23 -14.93
CA PRO A 36 -12.08 6.43 -15.61
C PRO A 36 -11.41 7.67 -15.03
N LYS A 37 -11.06 8.64 -15.89
CA LYS A 37 -10.30 9.84 -15.50
C LYS A 37 -11.00 10.68 -14.42
N THR A 38 -12.32 10.66 -14.35
CA THR A 38 -13.14 11.35 -13.33
C THR A 38 -12.91 10.79 -11.92
N TRP A 39 -12.61 9.49 -11.79
CA TRP A 39 -12.38 8.84 -10.50
C TRP A 39 -11.14 9.39 -9.77
N LEU A 40 -10.13 9.87 -10.50
CA LEU A 40 -8.91 10.41 -9.90
C LEU A 40 -9.14 11.72 -9.13
N GLU A 41 -10.05 12.56 -9.59
CA GLU A 41 -10.35 13.85 -8.93
C GLU A 41 -11.19 13.64 -7.66
N GLU A 42 -12.20 12.78 -7.72
CA GLU A 42 -12.99 12.38 -6.54
C GLU A 42 -12.12 11.68 -5.49
N THR A 43 -11.25 10.77 -5.94
CA THR A 43 -10.34 10.03 -5.05
C THR A 43 -9.31 10.95 -4.40
N ARG A 44 -8.87 12.01 -5.08
CA ARG A 44 -7.95 13.02 -4.51
C ARG A 44 -8.53 13.66 -3.26
N GLY A 45 -9.81 14.05 -3.30
CA GLY A 45 -10.51 14.63 -2.15
C GLY A 45 -10.61 13.64 -0.99
N MET A 46 -11.05 12.41 -1.27
CA MET A 46 -11.13 11.35 -0.25
C MET A 46 -9.78 11.02 0.38
N LEU A 47 -8.72 10.90 -0.42
CA LEU A 47 -7.37 10.61 0.07
C LEU A 47 -6.84 11.71 0.98
N MET A 48 -7.12 12.99 0.66
CA MET A 48 -6.74 14.12 1.49
C MET A 48 -7.46 14.07 2.85
N ILE A 49 -8.75 13.73 2.86
CA ILE A 49 -9.52 13.56 4.10
C ILE A 49 -8.92 12.42 4.95
N VAL A 50 -8.67 11.25 4.35
CA VAL A 50 -8.11 10.10 5.06
C VAL A 50 -6.71 10.41 5.61
N ALA A 51 -5.83 11.03 4.82
CA ALA A 51 -4.51 11.42 5.27
C ALA A 51 -4.57 12.46 6.41
N THR A 52 -5.48 13.44 6.32
CA THR A 52 -5.71 14.41 7.40
C THR A 52 -6.22 13.74 8.67
N MET A 53 -7.11 12.75 8.55
CA MET A 53 -7.60 11.97 9.69
C MET A 53 -6.47 11.18 10.36
N ILE A 54 -5.59 10.55 9.57
CA ILE A 54 -4.43 9.82 10.10
C ILE A 54 -3.46 10.79 10.80
N SER A 55 -3.15 11.93 10.18
CA SER A 55 -2.32 12.97 10.79
C SER A 55 -2.92 13.47 12.11
N THR A 56 -4.23 13.68 12.14
CA THR A 56 -4.93 14.13 13.36
C THR A 56 -4.87 13.06 14.45
N THR A 57 -5.17 11.81 14.14
CA THR A 57 -5.16 10.72 15.13
C THR A 57 -3.76 10.43 15.67
N THR A 58 -2.73 10.48 14.82
CA THR A 58 -1.33 10.33 15.24
C THR A 58 -0.82 11.51 16.07
N PHE A 59 -1.24 12.74 15.75
CA PHE A 59 -0.98 13.91 16.60
C PHE A 59 -1.63 13.74 17.98
N GLN A 60 -2.90 13.34 18.02
CA GLN A 60 -3.62 13.10 19.28
C GLN A 60 -2.95 12.03 20.14
N ALA A 61 -2.47 10.94 19.51
CA ALA A 61 -1.75 9.88 20.20
C ALA A 61 -0.37 10.32 20.74
N ALA A 62 0.26 11.32 20.12
CA ALA A 62 1.54 11.87 20.58
C ALA A 62 1.38 12.78 21.80
N VAL A 63 0.37 13.67 21.79
CA VAL A 63 0.11 14.60 22.91
C VAL A 63 -0.65 13.94 24.07
N ASN A 64 -1.36 12.84 23.80
CA ASN A 64 -2.01 11.99 24.80
C ASN A 64 -1.42 10.57 24.73
N PRO A 65 -0.17 10.36 25.17
CA PRO A 65 0.47 9.06 25.07
C PRO A 65 -0.27 7.99 25.90
N PRO A 66 -0.10 6.69 25.57
CA PRO A 66 -0.61 5.61 26.42
C PRO A 66 -0.15 5.77 27.87
N GLY A 67 -1.07 5.63 28.82
CA GLY A 67 -0.78 5.88 30.25
C GLY A 67 -0.73 7.36 30.66
N GLY A 68 -0.89 8.29 29.71
CA GLY A 68 -0.89 9.72 29.97
C GLY A 68 0.49 10.28 30.31
N VAL A 69 0.49 11.48 30.89
CA VAL A 69 1.69 12.17 31.35
C VAL A 69 1.66 12.35 32.86
N TRP A 70 2.85 12.38 33.46
CA TRP A 70 3.01 12.68 34.88
C TRP A 70 2.52 14.10 35.18
N GLN A 71 1.62 14.24 36.17
CA GLN A 71 1.09 15.54 36.57
C GLN A 71 2.05 16.28 37.52
N CYS A 72 2.82 15.53 38.31
CA CYS A 72 3.82 16.03 39.25
C CYS A 72 5.09 15.18 39.15
N ASN A 73 6.21 15.70 39.67
CA ASN A 73 7.44 14.92 39.79
C ASN A 73 7.20 13.72 40.70
N ASN A 74 7.73 12.57 40.29
CA ASN A 74 7.50 11.31 40.99
C ASN A 74 8.81 10.52 41.14
N THR A 75 9.01 9.95 42.32
CA THR A 75 10.23 9.23 42.71
C THR A 75 9.93 7.84 43.27
N ASN A 76 8.67 7.39 43.25
CA ASN A 76 8.30 6.09 43.80
C ASN A 76 7.18 5.47 42.97
N SER A 77 7.53 4.89 41.82
CA SER A 77 6.57 4.19 40.99
C SER A 77 7.15 2.97 40.31
N SER A 78 6.29 1.95 40.26
CA SER A 78 6.61 0.62 39.77
C SER A 78 5.51 0.11 38.84
N ALA A 79 5.92 -0.70 37.88
CA ALA A 79 5.03 -1.38 36.94
C ALA A 79 5.61 -2.75 36.64
N ARG A 80 4.72 -3.75 36.55
CA ARG A 80 5.12 -5.15 36.29
C ARG A 80 6.22 -5.65 37.26
N GLY A 81 6.20 -5.20 38.51
CA GLY A 81 7.17 -5.58 39.55
C GLY A 81 8.53 -4.86 39.47
N THR A 82 8.71 -3.93 38.54
CA THR A 82 9.94 -3.14 38.40
C THR A 82 9.71 -1.69 38.77
N THR A 83 10.51 -1.16 39.70
CA THR A 83 10.52 0.28 40.04
C THR A 83 11.31 1.06 39.00
N TYR A 84 10.70 2.07 38.38
CA TYR A 84 11.30 2.84 37.30
C TYR A 84 11.43 4.34 37.61
N CYS A 85 10.62 4.86 38.54
CA CYS A 85 10.84 6.17 39.16
C CYS A 85 11.47 5.97 40.53
N THR A 86 12.64 6.58 40.79
CA THR A 86 13.38 6.50 42.06
C THR A 86 13.89 7.89 42.47
N GLN A 87 14.49 8.03 43.65
CA GLN A 87 15.15 9.29 44.04
C GLN A 87 16.31 9.67 43.09
N ASN A 88 17.00 8.68 42.52
CA ASN A 88 18.09 8.89 41.57
C ASN A 88 17.59 9.01 40.11
N ASN A 89 16.35 8.63 39.83
CA ASN A 89 15.73 8.70 38.51
C ASN A 89 14.30 9.24 38.63
N ILE A 90 14.19 10.56 38.72
CA ILE A 90 12.92 11.26 38.93
C ILE A 90 12.13 11.26 37.62
N CYS A 91 10.89 10.78 37.68
CA CYS A 91 9.94 10.95 36.59
C CYS A 91 9.37 12.36 36.63
N LEU A 92 9.76 13.19 35.65
CA LEU A 92 9.43 14.61 35.61
C LEU A 92 7.97 14.84 35.16
N ALA A 93 7.33 15.87 35.73
CA ALA A 93 6.02 16.31 35.28
C ALA A 93 6.03 16.66 33.77
N GLY A 94 4.96 16.32 33.07
CA GLY A 94 4.82 16.48 31.61
C GLY A 94 5.45 15.37 30.77
N THR A 95 6.19 14.43 31.37
CA THR A 95 6.76 13.28 30.64
C THR A 95 5.80 12.09 30.60
N SER A 96 5.93 11.24 29.58
CA SER A 96 5.07 10.08 29.37
C SER A 96 5.24 9.02 30.46
N VAL A 97 4.13 8.56 31.03
CA VAL A 97 4.12 7.46 32.01
C VAL A 97 4.58 6.16 31.35
N ALA A 98 4.03 5.82 30.17
CA ALA A 98 4.46 4.63 29.43
C ALA A 98 5.92 4.72 28.98
N GLY A 99 6.42 5.92 28.68
CA GLY A 99 7.83 6.12 28.33
C GLY A 99 8.78 5.81 29.49
N SER A 100 8.35 6.07 30.71
CA SER A 100 9.13 5.75 31.93
C SER A 100 9.01 4.27 32.30
N ALA A 101 7.81 3.70 32.21
CA ALA A 101 7.52 2.32 32.63
C ALA A 101 7.96 1.26 31.61
N PHE A 102 7.85 1.54 30.31
CA PHE A 102 8.06 0.59 29.21
C PHE A 102 8.82 1.26 28.05
N PRO A 103 10.09 1.64 28.25
CA PRO A 103 10.82 2.51 27.32
C PRO A 103 10.98 1.90 25.93
N ASN A 104 11.27 0.59 25.83
CA ASN A 104 11.43 -0.09 24.54
C ASN A 104 10.13 -0.07 23.74
N GLU A 105 9.03 -0.41 24.41
CA GLU A 105 7.72 -0.47 23.78
C GLU A 105 7.23 0.91 23.38
N PHE A 106 7.46 1.90 24.23
CA PHE A 106 7.09 3.29 23.99
C PHE A 106 7.90 3.90 22.84
N LEU A 107 9.21 3.63 22.75
CA LEU A 107 10.04 4.12 21.64
C LEU A 107 9.57 3.57 20.29
N LEU A 108 9.23 2.28 20.22
CA LEU A 108 8.65 1.69 19.00
C LEU A 108 7.31 2.37 18.64
N PHE A 109 6.46 2.62 19.64
CA PHE A 109 5.18 3.30 19.45
C PHE A 109 5.39 4.70 18.86
N VAL A 110 6.25 5.52 19.48
CA VAL A 110 6.53 6.89 19.02
C VAL A 110 7.16 6.88 17.63
N THR A 111 8.07 5.94 17.35
CA THR A 111 8.74 5.82 16.04
C THR A 111 7.73 5.56 14.93
N PHE A 112 6.90 4.52 15.07
CA PHE A 112 5.90 4.20 14.05
C PHE A 112 4.83 5.29 13.94
N ASN A 113 4.42 5.89 15.06
CA ASN A 113 3.44 6.99 15.06
C ASN A 113 3.98 8.20 14.29
N THR A 114 5.25 8.55 14.50
CA THR A 114 5.91 9.67 13.82
C THR A 114 6.06 9.41 12.33
N ILE A 115 6.43 8.19 11.94
CA ILE A 115 6.48 7.79 10.52
C ILE A 115 5.10 7.95 9.87
N SER A 116 4.04 7.50 10.54
CA SER A 116 2.66 7.62 10.02
C SER A 116 2.21 9.09 9.91
N PHE A 117 2.54 9.91 10.91
CA PHE A 117 2.25 11.35 10.91
C PHE A 117 2.96 12.08 9.76
N LEU A 118 4.28 11.87 9.60
CA LEU A 118 5.05 12.54 8.55
C LEU A 118 4.67 12.05 7.15
N ALA A 119 4.42 10.75 6.98
CA ALA A 119 3.99 10.19 5.71
C ALA A 119 2.59 10.70 5.31
N SER A 120 1.64 10.79 6.25
CA SER A 120 0.30 11.35 5.99
C SER A 120 0.34 12.84 5.67
N LEU A 121 1.15 13.64 6.36
CA LEU A 121 1.38 15.04 6.00
C LEU A 121 2.01 15.19 4.61
N SER A 122 2.96 14.32 4.26
CA SER A 122 3.56 14.31 2.92
C SER A 122 2.52 14.02 1.84
N VAL A 123 1.60 13.08 2.08
CA VAL A 123 0.45 12.82 1.20
C VAL A 123 -0.43 14.06 1.07
N ASN A 124 -0.78 14.72 2.17
CA ASN A 124 -1.56 15.94 2.15
C ASN A 124 -0.88 17.08 1.38
N LEU A 125 0.41 17.31 1.60
CA LEU A 125 1.17 18.34 0.88
C LEU A 125 1.20 18.09 -0.63
N LEU A 126 1.39 16.82 -1.05
CA LEU A 126 1.33 16.44 -2.46
C LEU A 126 -0.07 16.65 -3.05
N LEU A 127 -1.12 16.34 -2.29
CA LEU A 127 -2.50 16.49 -2.73
C LEU A 127 -2.97 17.95 -2.73
N VAL A 128 -2.53 18.79 -1.80
CA VAL A 128 -2.87 20.23 -1.73
C VAL A 128 -2.08 21.03 -2.76
N GLY A 129 -0.80 20.69 -2.97
CA GLY A 129 0.11 21.40 -3.88
C GLY A 129 -0.24 21.34 -5.37
N GLY A 130 -1.41 20.79 -5.74
CA GLY A 130 -1.89 20.83 -7.13
C GLY A 130 -1.09 19.96 -8.09
N PHE A 131 -0.19 19.10 -7.59
CA PHE A 131 0.65 18.28 -8.46
C PHE A 131 -0.21 17.45 -9.41
N PRO A 132 0.06 17.51 -10.72
CA PRO A 132 -0.74 16.78 -11.69
C PRO A 132 -0.57 15.27 -11.46
N LEU A 133 -1.56 14.64 -10.81
CA LEU A 133 -1.67 13.18 -10.60
C LEU A 133 -1.76 12.38 -11.91
N ARG A 134 -1.59 13.05 -13.05
CA ARG A 134 -1.52 12.46 -14.38
C ARG A 134 -0.24 11.65 -14.58
N ASN A 135 0.85 11.99 -13.89
CA ASN A 135 2.10 11.24 -14.03
C ASN A 135 2.06 9.94 -13.24
N ARG A 136 2.35 8.81 -13.90
CA ARG A 136 2.34 7.47 -13.30
C ARG A 136 3.31 7.34 -12.12
N VAL A 137 4.43 8.06 -12.16
CA VAL A 137 5.41 8.08 -11.06
C VAL A 137 4.82 8.74 -9.82
N ILE A 138 4.09 9.85 -9.96
CA ILE A 138 3.48 10.55 -8.83
C ILE A 138 2.39 9.68 -8.20
N MET A 139 1.53 9.04 -9.00
CA MET A 139 0.54 8.10 -8.48
C MET A 139 1.20 6.91 -7.76
N TRP A 140 2.31 6.40 -8.30
CA TRP A 140 3.06 5.32 -7.66
C TRP A 140 3.66 5.78 -6.32
N LEU A 141 4.30 6.95 -6.28
CA LEU A 141 4.82 7.54 -5.04
C LEU A 141 3.71 7.78 -4.00
N LEU A 142 2.57 8.33 -4.41
CA LEU A 142 1.40 8.53 -3.55
C LEU A 142 0.90 7.19 -2.98
N SER A 143 0.84 6.16 -3.81
CA SER A 143 0.47 4.81 -3.39
C SER A 143 1.46 4.21 -2.40
N MET A 144 2.77 4.40 -2.62
CA MET A 144 3.82 3.92 -1.70
C MET A 144 3.77 4.68 -0.37
N ALA A 145 3.60 6.00 -0.40
CA ALA A 145 3.45 6.83 0.78
C ALA A 145 2.20 6.45 1.59
N MET A 146 1.08 6.16 0.92
CA MET A 146 -0.14 5.70 1.59
C MET A 146 0.04 4.32 2.23
N CYS A 147 0.68 3.38 1.53
CA CYS A 147 1.01 2.05 2.05
C CYS A 147 1.92 2.14 3.29
N LEU A 148 2.95 2.99 3.23
CA LEU A 148 3.84 3.28 4.36
C LEU A 148 3.07 3.88 5.54
N THR A 149 2.20 4.86 5.28
CA THR A 149 1.37 5.52 6.29
C THR A 149 0.47 4.52 7.03
N LEU A 150 -0.25 3.68 6.29
CA LEU A 150 -1.16 2.69 6.88
C LEU A 150 -0.39 1.58 7.61
N THR A 151 0.74 1.12 7.06
CA THR A 151 1.55 0.08 7.70
C THR A 151 2.14 0.57 9.02
N SER A 152 2.71 1.78 9.03
CA SER A 152 3.19 2.40 10.26
C SER A 152 2.06 2.66 11.26
N MET A 153 0.85 3.01 10.80
CA MET A 153 -0.32 3.15 11.67
C MET A 153 -0.72 1.82 12.33
N VAL A 154 -0.74 0.71 11.58
CA VAL A 154 -1.02 -0.63 12.13
C VAL A 154 0.02 -1.01 13.18
N LEU A 155 1.32 -0.80 12.89
CA LEU A 155 2.39 -1.08 13.85
C LEU A 155 2.27 -0.22 15.12
N THR A 156 1.91 1.05 14.96
CA THR A 156 1.62 1.97 16.07
C THR A 156 0.48 1.44 16.94
N PHE A 157 -0.63 1.03 16.33
CA PHE A 157 -1.78 0.47 17.02
C PHE A 157 -1.42 -0.80 17.80
N LEU A 158 -0.69 -1.73 17.16
CA LEU A 158 -0.23 -2.95 17.84
C LEU A 158 0.61 -2.59 19.07
N GLN A 159 1.47 -1.58 18.94
CA GLN A 159 2.33 -1.13 20.02
C GLN A 159 1.58 -0.45 21.17
N ALA A 160 0.68 0.46 20.86
CA ALA A 160 -0.23 1.05 21.83
C ALA A 160 -1.05 -0.02 22.57
N PHE A 161 -1.56 -1.02 21.85
CA PHE A 161 -2.31 -2.13 22.45
C PHE A 161 -1.48 -2.92 23.49
N SER A 162 -0.18 -3.11 23.25
CA SER A 162 0.68 -3.75 24.29
C SER A 162 0.93 -2.88 25.51
N LEU A 163 0.96 -1.56 25.35
CA LEU A 163 1.17 -0.63 26.45
C LEU A 163 -0.07 -0.53 27.34
N VAL A 164 -1.27 -0.67 26.75
CA VAL A 164 -2.55 -0.53 27.45
C VAL A 164 -3.01 -1.84 28.11
N VAL A 165 -2.75 -3.00 27.50
CA VAL A 165 -3.23 -4.29 28.03
C VAL A 165 -2.36 -4.76 29.21
N PRO A 166 -2.97 -5.12 30.36
CA PRO A 166 -2.24 -5.59 31.53
C PRO A 166 -1.57 -6.95 31.31
N ASN A 167 -0.54 -7.22 32.11
CA ASN A 167 0.35 -8.37 31.94
C ASN A 167 -0.01 -9.52 32.87
N THR A 168 -1.18 -10.11 32.65
CA THR A 168 -1.53 -11.41 33.24
C THR A 168 -1.17 -12.51 32.24
N ASP A 169 -0.77 -13.70 32.71
CA ASP A 169 -0.23 -14.77 31.84
C ASP A 169 -1.19 -15.15 30.71
N ILE A 170 -2.50 -15.19 31.01
CA ILE A 170 -3.57 -15.47 30.05
C ILE A 170 -3.67 -14.38 28.97
N LEU A 171 -3.54 -13.11 29.38
CA LEU A 171 -3.61 -11.96 28.46
C LEU A 171 -2.32 -11.80 27.63
N VAL A 172 -1.17 -12.23 28.14
CA VAL A 172 0.09 -12.20 27.36
C VAL A 172 0.02 -13.16 26.19
N SER A 173 -0.41 -14.41 26.41
CA SER A 173 -0.53 -15.41 25.34
C SER A 173 -1.54 -14.98 24.26
N SER A 174 -2.70 -14.48 24.67
CA SER A 174 -3.71 -13.97 23.72
C SER A 174 -3.24 -12.72 22.97
N ARG A 175 -2.52 -11.81 23.64
CA ARG A 175 -1.93 -10.62 23.00
C ARG A 175 -0.89 -10.97 21.94
N VAL A 176 0.04 -11.89 22.23
CA VAL A 176 1.04 -12.35 21.26
C VAL A 176 0.37 -12.98 20.05
N ARG A 177 -0.64 -13.84 20.28
CA ARG A 177 -1.42 -14.47 19.21
C ARG A 177 -2.17 -13.46 18.35
N SER A 178 -2.83 -12.48 18.98
CA SER A 178 -3.53 -11.38 18.30
C SER A 178 -2.59 -10.50 17.47
N ARG A 179 -1.39 -10.21 18.00
CA ARG A 179 -0.36 -9.47 17.25
C ARG A 179 0.12 -10.23 16.02
N ILE A 180 0.44 -11.51 16.17
CA ILE A 180 0.89 -12.36 15.06
C ILE A 180 -0.21 -12.46 13.99
N SER A 181 -1.45 -12.73 14.39
CA SER A 181 -2.57 -12.84 13.43
C SER A 181 -2.82 -11.52 12.70
N ALA A 182 -2.80 -10.38 13.40
CA ALA A 182 -2.95 -9.06 12.77
C ALA A 182 -1.84 -8.76 11.74
N LEU A 183 -0.59 -9.09 12.06
CA LEU A 183 0.54 -8.91 11.14
C LEU A 183 0.43 -9.83 9.91
N LEU A 184 0.02 -11.09 10.08
CA LEU A 184 -0.18 -12.01 8.96
C LEU A 184 -1.26 -11.52 7.99
N VAL A 185 -2.40 -11.08 8.52
CA VAL A 185 -3.48 -10.49 7.71
C VAL A 185 -2.99 -9.25 6.98
N TRP A 186 -2.24 -8.37 7.66
CA TRP A 186 -1.70 -7.16 7.05
C TRP A 186 -0.70 -7.46 5.94
N ILE A 187 0.22 -8.39 6.17
CA ILE A 187 1.20 -8.83 5.15
C ILE A 187 0.49 -9.42 3.93
N ALA A 188 -0.54 -10.25 4.12
CA ALA A 188 -1.32 -10.79 3.02
C ALA A 188 -2.00 -9.68 2.21
N LEU A 189 -2.58 -8.68 2.86
CA LEU A 189 -3.17 -7.51 2.19
C LEU A 189 -2.11 -6.71 1.40
N LEU A 190 -0.95 -6.44 1.98
CA LEU A 190 0.13 -5.74 1.28
C LEU A 190 0.64 -6.51 0.06
N LEU A 191 0.77 -7.84 0.16
CA LEU A 191 1.18 -8.69 -0.95
C LEU A 191 0.17 -8.66 -2.10
N THR A 192 -1.13 -8.71 -1.81
CA THR A 192 -2.17 -8.62 -2.85
C THR A 192 -2.13 -7.27 -3.57
N ILE A 193 -2.04 -6.16 -2.82
CA ILE A 193 -1.93 -4.82 -3.39
C ILE A 193 -0.65 -4.67 -4.21
N ALA A 194 0.50 -5.06 -3.66
CA ALA A 194 1.79 -5.01 -4.35
C ALA A 194 1.78 -5.84 -5.64
N SER A 195 1.15 -7.01 -5.64
CA SER A 195 0.98 -7.84 -6.84
C SER A 195 0.17 -7.10 -7.92
N ILE A 196 -0.94 -6.44 -7.56
CA ILE A 196 -1.75 -5.67 -8.51
C ILE A 196 -0.95 -4.50 -9.12
N HIS A 197 -0.21 -3.75 -8.29
CA HIS A 197 0.61 -2.62 -8.75
C HIS A 197 1.79 -3.06 -9.62
N THR A 198 2.47 -4.15 -9.26
CA THR A 198 3.59 -4.69 -10.05
C THR A 198 3.09 -5.24 -11.39
N ILE A 199 1.97 -5.96 -11.43
CA ILE A 199 1.33 -6.42 -12.68
C ILE A 199 1.00 -5.23 -13.58
N ARG A 200 0.36 -4.18 -13.05
CA ARG A 200 0.05 -2.96 -13.82
C ARG A 200 1.30 -2.29 -14.36
N PHE A 201 2.36 -2.23 -13.57
CA PHE A 201 3.64 -1.65 -13.98
C PHE A 201 4.30 -2.48 -15.09
N ILE A 202 4.34 -3.81 -14.95
CA ILE A 202 4.91 -4.73 -15.95
C ILE A 202 4.14 -4.63 -17.27
N ILE A 203 2.81 -4.60 -17.24
CA ILE A 203 2.00 -4.47 -18.47
C ILE A 203 2.25 -3.13 -19.16
N TRP A 204 2.39 -2.05 -18.40
CA TRP A 204 2.76 -0.77 -18.98
C TRP A 204 4.17 -0.79 -19.59
N LEU A 205 5.13 -1.35 -18.85
CA LEU A 205 6.52 -1.42 -19.28
C LEU A 205 6.64 -2.26 -20.54
N SER A 206 5.96 -3.40 -20.61
CA SER A 206 5.93 -4.25 -21.80
C SER A 206 5.34 -3.53 -23.00
N ARG A 207 4.22 -2.79 -22.85
CA ARG A 207 3.64 -1.97 -23.93
C ARG A 207 4.57 -0.84 -24.38
N LYS A 208 5.27 -0.19 -23.44
CA LYS A 208 6.19 0.91 -23.74
C LYS A 208 7.46 0.42 -24.45
N LEU A 209 8.03 -0.69 -23.97
CA LEU A 209 9.17 -1.35 -24.61
C LEU A 209 8.76 -1.91 -25.99
N TRP A 210 7.57 -2.50 -26.11
CA TRP A 210 7.02 -2.93 -27.39
C TRP A 210 6.94 -1.78 -28.39
N GLY A 211 6.42 -0.61 -27.99
CA GLY A 211 6.38 0.57 -28.86
C GLY A 211 7.75 1.01 -29.39
N ARG A 212 8.82 0.89 -28.58
CA ARG A 212 10.20 1.22 -28.98
C ARG A 212 10.81 0.14 -29.87
N PHE A 213 10.67 -1.13 -29.50
CA PHE A 213 11.27 -2.27 -30.21
C PHE A 213 10.49 -2.70 -31.45
N LYS A 214 9.22 -2.31 -31.59
CA LYS A 214 8.40 -2.61 -32.78
C LYS A 214 9.13 -2.20 -34.06
N HIS A 215 9.92 -1.12 -34.04
CA HIS A 215 10.75 -0.63 -35.15
C HIS A 215 11.93 -1.52 -35.54
N THR A 216 12.50 -2.26 -34.60
CA THR A 216 13.60 -3.20 -34.82
C THR A 216 13.12 -4.58 -35.29
N ILE A 217 11.82 -4.89 -35.11
CA ILE A 217 11.22 -6.18 -35.47
C ILE A 217 10.88 -6.23 -36.98
N PRO A 218 11.19 -7.33 -37.69
CA PRO A 218 10.89 -7.50 -39.11
C PRO A 218 9.38 -7.35 -39.41
N LYS A 219 9.07 -6.76 -40.57
CA LYS A 219 7.69 -6.39 -40.96
C LYS A 219 6.70 -7.56 -40.96
N SER A 220 7.17 -8.80 -41.17
CA SER A 220 6.36 -10.02 -41.11
C SER A 220 5.82 -10.29 -39.71
N LEU A 221 6.67 -10.26 -38.69
CA LEU A 221 6.30 -10.52 -37.29
C LEU A 221 5.44 -9.40 -36.73
N ARG A 222 5.71 -8.15 -37.13
CA ARG A 222 4.89 -6.98 -36.78
C ARG A 222 3.45 -7.13 -37.25
N LYS A 223 3.23 -7.57 -38.50
CA LYS A 223 1.88 -7.80 -39.06
C LYS A 223 1.12 -8.88 -38.31
N VAL A 224 1.80 -9.95 -37.87
CA VAL A 224 1.16 -11.01 -37.09
C VAL A 224 0.66 -10.46 -35.75
N VAL A 225 1.49 -9.69 -35.03
CA VAL A 225 1.08 -9.12 -33.74
C VAL A 225 -0.02 -8.07 -33.90
N ASP A 226 0.07 -7.19 -34.90
CA ASP A 226 -0.97 -6.17 -35.14
C ASP A 226 -2.31 -6.82 -35.53
N ASN A 227 -2.30 -7.88 -36.34
CA ASN A 227 -3.51 -8.65 -36.67
C ASN A 227 -4.12 -9.35 -35.45
N LEU A 228 -3.29 -9.85 -34.52
CA LEU A 228 -3.77 -10.45 -33.26
C LEU A 228 -4.39 -9.39 -32.33
N VAL A 229 -3.78 -8.21 -32.25
CA VAL A 229 -4.30 -7.07 -31.49
C VAL A 229 -5.65 -6.63 -32.04
N ASP A 230 -5.77 -6.46 -33.36
CA ASP A 230 -6.99 -5.98 -34.01
C ASP A 230 -8.11 -7.03 -33.99
N SER A 231 -7.79 -8.32 -34.15
CA SER A 231 -8.76 -9.41 -34.00
C SER A 231 -9.34 -9.48 -32.58
N SER A 232 -8.52 -9.22 -31.56
CA SER A 232 -9.00 -9.16 -30.17
C SER A 232 -9.95 -7.98 -29.94
N ARG A 233 -9.67 -6.84 -30.59
CA ARG A 233 -10.46 -5.60 -30.46
C ARG A 233 -11.80 -5.70 -31.20
N ALA A 234 -11.84 -6.39 -32.34
CA ALA A 234 -13.07 -6.64 -33.10
C ALA A 234 -14.02 -7.60 -32.35
N ARG A 235 -13.50 -8.67 -31.76
CA ARG A 235 -14.30 -9.62 -30.95
C ARG A 235 -14.95 -8.96 -29.72
N HIS A 236 -14.27 -7.98 -29.12
CA HIS A 236 -14.80 -7.29 -27.96
C HIS A 236 -15.93 -6.30 -28.29
N ARG A 237 -15.99 -5.74 -29.51
CA ARG A 237 -17.12 -4.91 -29.97
C ARG A 237 -18.38 -5.73 -30.23
N ILE A 238 -18.24 -7.00 -30.61
CA ILE A 238 -19.37 -7.89 -30.90
C ILE A 238 -20.04 -8.37 -29.59
N ASN A 239 -19.28 -8.55 -28.51
CA ASN A 239 -19.81 -9.00 -27.21
C ASN A 239 -20.27 -7.85 -26.28
N LYS A 240 -20.47 -6.64 -26.82
CA LYS A 240 -20.98 -5.47 -26.07
C LYS A 240 -22.40 -5.07 -26.50
N PHE A 241 -23.07 -5.91 -27.28
CA PHE A 241 -24.49 -5.88 -27.58
C PHE A 241 -25.12 -7.16 -27.02
#